data_AF-A0A378WIP7-F1
#
_entry.id   AF-A0A378WIP7-F1
#
_cell.length_a   1.000
_cell.length_b   1.000
_cell.length_c   1.000
_cell.angle_alpha   90.00
_cell.angle_beta   90.00
_cell.angle_gamma   90.00
#
_symmetry.space_group_name_H-M   'P 1'
#
loop_
_entity.id
_entity.type
_entity.pdbx_description
1 polymer ?
#
loop_
_entity_poly.entity_id
_entity_poly.type
_entity_poly.pdbx_seq_one_letter_code
_entity_poly.pdbx_strand_id
1 'polypeptide(L)'
;MTISVVDRKLLWGLSGSRCAYPGCRIELAHKSDLTGIAVILGQEAHIVGRSEDGPRGKEPIEGDRDSVDNLILLCPTHHTLIDSAVEDHPVAALHKMKNEHQEWVRESLGIDRDQLALDVRWARIVDQFDKQIDLAVWHRTIGVLIYDVDPILTESLIRDLRNLCRWVEVRPWPDGHEMVRTSLVGFARVINQLLNIFMTEAENAPSGEGLIYPRWYKISNWNPDLYHELLDRYKKDRNLMEDLVYEATRHLNLYIDSVRSAVDPDYREEQGYLYLLQDGSEYGDATVVPLFSQADLDDGAPYTTLDRFLEVRKTRNPNTGSGL
;
A
#
# COMPACT_ATOMS: atom_id res chain seq x y z
N MET A 1 -16.04 31.01 -19.04
CA MET A 1 -15.04 30.12 -19.64
C MET A 1 -15.79 28.88 -20.09
N THR A 2 -15.16 27.81 -20.52
CA THR A 2 -15.90 26.56 -20.80
C THR A 2 -15.69 25.62 -19.62
N ILE A 3 -16.73 24.87 -19.22
CA ILE A 3 -16.63 23.80 -18.20
C ILE A 3 -15.42 22.93 -18.55
N SER A 4 -14.55 22.72 -17.57
CA SER A 4 -13.31 21.99 -17.78
C SER A 4 -13.60 20.52 -18.09
N VAL A 5 -12.65 19.84 -18.75
CA VAL A 5 -12.79 18.39 -19.01
C VAL A 5 -12.89 17.59 -17.70
N VAL A 6 -12.21 18.04 -16.64
CA VAL A 6 -12.23 17.40 -15.31
C VAL A 6 -13.61 17.56 -14.68
N ASP A 7 -14.14 18.78 -14.62
CA ASP A 7 -15.47 19.06 -14.05
C ASP A 7 -16.58 18.32 -14.79
N ARG A 8 -16.50 18.28 -16.13
CA ARG A 8 -17.40 17.49 -16.96
C ARG A 8 -17.34 16.00 -16.58
N LYS A 9 -16.16 15.39 -16.52
CA LYS A 9 -16.03 13.98 -16.15
C LYS A 9 -16.58 13.69 -14.75
N LEU A 10 -16.30 14.56 -13.78
CA LEU A 10 -16.81 14.44 -12.42
C LEU A 10 -18.34 14.56 -12.38
N LEU A 11 -18.91 15.56 -13.04
CA LEU A 11 -20.36 15.75 -13.12
C LEU A 11 -21.08 14.52 -13.68
N TRP A 12 -20.61 14.01 -14.82
CA TRP A 12 -21.22 12.86 -15.49
C TRP A 12 -21.05 11.57 -14.69
N GLY A 13 -19.87 11.34 -14.11
CA GLY A 13 -19.59 10.17 -13.28
C GLY A 13 -20.42 10.15 -11.99
N LEU A 14 -20.44 11.28 -11.26
CA LEU A 14 -21.22 11.42 -10.02
C LEU A 14 -22.73 11.33 -10.25
N SER A 15 -23.21 11.74 -11.43
CA SER A 15 -24.62 11.68 -11.78
C SER A 15 -25.05 10.34 -12.39
N GLY A 16 -24.12 9.39 -12.57
CA GLY A 16 -24.39 8.07 -13.14
C GLY A 16 -24.99 8.12 -14.55
N SER A 17 -24.73 9.18 -15.32
CA SER A 17 -25.37 9.46 -16.61
C SER A 17 -26.91 9.48 -16.56
N ARG A 18 -27.50 9.88 -15.43
CA ARG A 18 -28.95 9.95 -15.20
C ARG A 18 -29.38 11.38 -14.87
N CYS A 19 -30.58 11.75 -15.29
CA CYS A 19 -31.16 13.06 -14.97
C CYS A 19 -31.34 13.22 -13.45
N ALA A 20 -30.80 14.31 -12.90
CA ALA A 20 -30.86 14.62 -11.47
C ALA A 20 -32.22 15.13 -10.97
N TYR A 21 -33.17 15.41 -11.86
CA TYR A 21 -34.49 15.88 -11.46
C TYR A 21 -35.26 14.77 -10.71
N PRO A 22 -35.91 15.06 -9.56
CA PRO A 22 -36.60 14.07 -8.76
C PRO A 22 -37.65 13.31 -9.57
N GLY A 23 -37.60 11.98 -9.52
CA GLY A 23 -38.53 11.11 -10.25
C GLY A 23 -38.25 10.94 -11.75
N CYS A 24 -37.24 11.60 -12.33
CA CYS A 24 -36.92 11.48 -13.76
C CYS A 24 -35.95 10.32 -14.05
N ARG A 25 -34.67 10.46 -13.65
CA ARG A 25 -33.61 9.45 -13.81
C ARG A 25 -33.49 8.80 -15.20
N ILE A 26 -33.94 9.47 -16.26
CA ILE A 26 -33.75 8.96 -17.63
C ILE A 26 -32.26 8.90 -17.97
N GLU A 27 -31.91 8.00 -18.87
CA GLU A 27 -30.55 7.87 -19.38
C GLU A 27 -30.18 9.09 -20.24
N LEU A 28 -29.02 9.68 -19.97
CA LEU A 28 -28.57 10.90 -20.61
C LEU A 28 -27.44 10.70 -21.62
N ALA A 29 -26.84 9.52 -21.66
CA ALA A 29 -25.89 9.11 -22.67
C ALA A 29 -26.19 7.67 -23.04
N HIS A 30 -26.51 7.44 -24.32
CA HIS A 30 -26.86 6.13 -24.85
C HIS A 30 -26.10 5.87 -26.14
N LYS A 31 -25.74 4.62 -26.39
CA LYS A 31 -25.16 4.19 -27.67
C LYS A 31 -26.10 3.18 -28.30
N SER A 32 -26.56 3.49 -29.52
CA SER A 32 -27.46 2.60 -30.25
C SER A 32 -26.75 1.29 -30.60
N ASP A 33 -27.30 0.15 -30.18
CA ASP A 33 -26.75 -1.17 -30.51
C ASP A 33 -26.84 -1.49 -32.02
N LEU A 34 -27.83 -0.93 -32.71
CA LEU A 34 -28.07 -1.18 -34.14
C LEU A 34 -27.16 -0.35 -35.05
N THR A 35 -26.97 0.93 -34.71
CA THR A 35 -26.27 1.89 -35.57
C THR A 35 -24.88 2.26 -35.06
N GLY A 36 -24.57 1.94 -33.81
CA GLY A 36 -23.35 2.37 -33.12
C GLY A 36 -23.29 3.86 -32.79
N ILE A 37 -24.32 4.64 -33.14
CA ILE A 37 -24.37 6.09 -32.92
C ILE A 37 -24.49 6.36 -31.43
N ALA A 38 -23.57 7.18 -30.91
CA ALA A 38 -23.63 7.71 -29.56
C ALA A 38 -24.52 8.97 -29.54
N VAL A 39 -25.46 8.99 -28.60
CA VAL A 39 -26.41 10.09 -28.40
C VAL A 39 -26.23 10.60 -26.96
N ILE A 40 -25.93 11.89 -26.85
CA ILE A 40 -25.83 12.60 -25.57
C ILE A 40 -27.05 13.51 -25.44
N LEU A 41 -27.95 13.16 -24.52
CA LEU A 41 -29.15 13.92 -24.18
C LEU A 41 -28.93 14.84 -22.99
N GLY A 42 -27.95 14.52 -22.13
CA GLY A 42 -27.66 15.27 -20.92
C GLY A 42 -27.18 16.69 -21.19
N GLN A 43 -27.61 17.62 -20.34
CA GLN A 43 -27.22 19.01 -20.35
C GLN A 43 -26.60 19.37 -18.99
N GLU A 44 -25.47 20.07 -19.06
CA GLU A 44 -24.67 20.52 -17.92
C GLU A 44 -25.21 21.88 -17.47
N ALA A 45 -26.20 21.87 -16.58
CA ALA A 45 -26.89 23.06 -16.15
C ALA A 45 -26.16 23.75 -14.99
N HIS A 46 -26.07 25.07 -15.05
CA HIS A 46 -25.57 25.87 -13.94
C HIS A 46 -26.66 26.06 -12.88
N ILE A 47 -26.35 25.75 -11.62
CA ILE A 47 -27.23 26.03 -10.47
C ILE A 47 -27.34 27.55 -10.29
N VAL A 48 -26.21 28.24 -10.21
CA VAL A 48 -26.10 29.70 -10.32
C VAL A 48 -25.64 30.03 -11.74
N GLY A 49 -26.51 30.66 -12.53
CA GLY A 49 -26.31 30.90 -13.97
C GLY A 49 -24.98 31.59 -14.30
N ARG A 50 -24.43 31.31 -15.49
CA ARG A 50 -23.07 31.75 -15.83
C ARG A 50 -22.87 33.28 -15.90
N SER A 51 -23.90 34.02 -16.31
CA SER A 51 -23.92 35.50 -16.31
C SER A 51 -24.88 36.02 -15.24
N GLU A 52 -24.71 37.29 -14.83
CA GLU A 52 -25.62 37.93 -13.86
C GLU A 52 -27.07 38.03 -14.36
N ASP A 53 -27.26 38.13 -15.68
CA ASP A 53 -28.58 38.15 -16.31
C ASP A 53 -29.18 36.74 -16.52
N GLY A 54 -28.40 35.70 -16.22
CA GLY A 54 -28.86 34.31 -16.31
C GLY A 54 -29.74 33.90 -15.12
N PRO A 55 -30.37 32.71 -15.19
CA PRO A 55 -31.14 32.15 -14.09
C PRO A 55 -30.30 32.09 -12.80
N ARG A 56 -30.79 32.72 -11.72
CA ARG A 56 -30.05 32.86 -10.44
C ARG A 56 -28.67 33.51 -10.57
N GLY A 57 -28.39 34.23 -11.66
CA GLY A 57 -27.07 34.78 -11.96
C GLY A 57 -26.53 35.75 -10.91
N LYS A 58 -27.43 36.44 -10.20
CA LYS A 58 -27.12 37.42 -9.14
C LYS A 58 -26.95 36.81 -7.75
N GLU A 59 -27.24 35.52 -7.58
CA GLU A 59 -27.02 34.83 -6.31
C GLU A 59 -25.52 34.71 -6.01
N PRO A 60 -25.11 34.79 -4.74
CA PRO A 60 -23.73 34.58 -4.35
C PRO A 60 -23.32 33.13 -4.59
N ILE A 61 -22.04 32.94 -4.95
CA ILE A 61 -21.44 31.62 -5.18
C ILE A 61 -20.03 31.60 -4.60
N GLU A 62 -19.66 30.48 -4.00
CA GLU A 62 -18.29 30.18 -3.60
C GLU A 62 -17.57 29.47 -4.76
N GLY A 63 -16.43 30.01 -5.20
CA GLY A 63 -15.60 29.40 -6.24
C GLY A 63 -16.00 29.75 -7.68
N ASP A 64 -15.62 28.89 -8.62
CA ASP A 64 -15.83 29.10 -10.05
C ASP A 64 -17.26 28.70 -10.46
N ARG A 65 -17.93 29.54 -11.25
CA ARG A 65 -19.26 29.23 -11.83
C ARG A 65 -19.22 28.01 -12.73
N ASP A 66 -18.10 27.72 -13.38
CA ASP A 66 -17.94 26.56 -14.25
C ASP A 66 -17.48 25.29 -13.49
N SER A 67 -17.36 25.33 -12.15
CA SER A 67 -16.95 24.18 -11.32
C SER A 67 -18.03 23.12 -11.19
N VAL A 68 -17.61 21.86 -10.99
CA VAL A 68 -18.54 20.74 -10.76
C VAL A 68 -19.51 21.02 -9.62
N ASP A 69 -19.13 21.77 -8.59
CA ASP A 69 -19.96 22.08 -7.42
C ASP A 69 -21.19 22.94 -7.77
N ASN A 70 -21.07 23.81 -8.78
CA ASN A 70 -22.15 24.64 -9.30
C ASN A 70 -22.95 24.00 -10.45
N LEU A 71 -22.60 22.78 -10.88
CA LEU A 71 -23.27 22.13 -12.00
C LEU A 71 -24.23 21.03 -11.53
N ILE A 72 -25.31 20.84 -12.28
CA ILE A 72 -26.26 19.73 -12.14
C ILE A 72 -26.57 19.12 -13.52
N LEU A 73 -26.61 17.79 -13.62
CA LEU A 73 -26.82 17.10 -14.89
C LEU A 73 -28.32 16.81 -15.08
N LEU A 74 -28.91 17.34 -16.15
CA LEU A 74 -30.35 17.25 -16.42
C LEU A 74 -30.64 16.81 -17.85
N CYS A 75 -31.85 16.28 -18.10
CA CYS A 75 -32.35 16.14 -19.46
C CYS A 75 -32.80 17.50 -20.02
N PRO A 76 -33.01 17.63 -21.34
CA PRO A 76 -33.38 18.91 -21.95
C PRO A 76 -34.69 19.48 -21.40
N THR A 77 -35.65 18.62 -21.07
CA THR A 77 -36.93 19.02 -20.45
C THR A 77 -36.72 19.67 -19.09
N HIS A 78 -35.97 19.01 -18.20
CA HIS A 78 -35.79 19.51 -16.83
C HIS A 78 -34.80 20.67 -16.76
N HIS A 79 -33.80 20.72 -17.64
CA HIS A 79 -32.94 21.90 -17.73
C HIS A 79 -33.76 23.14 -18.10
N THR A 80 -34.60 23.04 -19.14
CA THR A 80 -35.51 24.14 -19.53
C THR A 80 -36.44 24.54 -18.39
N LEU A 81 -36.96 23.56 -17.64
CA LEU A 81 -37.86 23.80 -16.51
C LEU A 81 -37.17 24.61 -15.40
N ILE A 82 -35.99 24.19 -14.94
CA ILE A 82 -35.31 24.87 -13.83
C ILE A 82 -34.86 26.29 -14.19
N ASP A 83 -34.58 26.54 -15.46
CA ASP A 83 -34.15 27.85 -15.94
C ASP A 83 -35.32 28.80 -16.19
N SER A 84 -36.50 28.26 -16.54
CA SER A 84 -37.71 29.05 -16.78
C SER A 84 -38.47 29.36 -15.50
N ALA A 85 -38.54 28.40 -14.56
CA ALA A 85 -39.27 28.52 -13.30
C ALA A 85 -38.31 28.78 -12.13
N VAL A 86 -37.61 29.92 -12.16
CA VAL A 86 -36.54 30.24 -11.20
C VAL A 86 -37.03 30.29 -9.76
N GLU A 87 -38.23 30.83 -9.54
CA GLU A 87 -38.86 30.96 -8.22
C GLU A 87 -39.14 29.60 -7.56
N ASP A 88 -39.47 28.59 -8.37
CA ASP A 88 -39.69 27.21 -7.93
C ASP A 88 -38.38 26.42 -7.73
N HIS A 89 -37.27 26.92 -8.27
CA HIS A 89 -35.97 26.27 -8.26
C HIS A 89 -34.88 27.19 -7.69
N PRO A 90 -34.98 27.61 -6.41
CA PRO A 90 -33.93 28.39 -5.77
C PRO A 90 -32.63 27.57 -5.65
N VAL A 91 -31.50 28.27 -5.52
CA VAL A 91 -30.14 27.67 -5.45
C VAL A 91 -30.06 26.54 -4.42
N ALA A 92 -30.60 26.76 -3.22
CA ALA A 92 -30.61 25.76 -2.16
C ALA A 92 -31.37 24.47 -2.54
N ALA A 93 -32.48 24.59 -3.27
CA ALA A 93 -33.26 23.43 -3.73
C ALA A 93 -32.52 22.63 -4.80
N LEU A 94 -31.81 23.31 -5.72
CA LEU A 94 -31.01 22.65 -6.74
C LEU A 94 -29.78 21.93 -6.16
N HIS A 95 -29.11 22.53 -5.16
CA HIS A 95 -28.05 21.81 -4.44
C HIS A 95 -28.58 20.59 -3.69
N LYS A 96 -29.74 20.71 -3.04
CA LYS A 96 -30.40 19.58 -2.38
C LYS A 96 -30.70 18.45 -3.38
N MET A 97 -31.32 18.80 -4.50
CA MET A 97 -31.64 17.87 -5.59
C MET A 97 -30.39 17.15 -6.13
N LYS A 98 -29.32 17.91 -6.40
CA LYS A 98 -28.04 17.34 -6.82
C LYS A 98 -27.49 16.35 -5.81
N ASN A 99 -27.48 16.71 -4.53
CA ASN A 99 -26.93 15.87 -3.47
C ASN A 99 -27.76 14.58 -3.31
N GLU A 100 -29.08 14.69 -3.26
CA GLU A 100 -30.00 13.54 -3.19
C GLU A 100 -29.83 12.61 -4.40
N HIS A 101 -29.66 13.17 -5.61
CA HIS A 101 -29.41 12.36 -6.81
C HIS A 101 -28.06 11.63 -6.74
N GLN A 102 -26.99 12.32 -6.36
CA GLN A 102 -25.67 11.70 -6.26
C GLN A 102 -25.62 10.63 -5.15
N GLU A 103 -26.34 10.84 -4.06
CA GLU A 103 -26.53 9.82 -3.02
C GLU A 103 -27.25 8.60 -3.59
N TRP A 104 -28.37 8.80 -4.30
CA TRP A 104 -29.09 7.72 -4.97
C TRP A 104 -28.22 6.96 -5.99
N VAL A 105 -27.39 7.66 -6.78
CA VAL A 105 -26.46 7.00 -7.72
C VAL A 105 -25.49 6.11 -6.97
N ARG A 106 -24.88 6.61 -5.89
CA ARG A 106 -23.95 5.84 -5.06
C ARG A 106 -24.61 4.60 -4.45
N GLU A 107 -25.81 4.75 -3.90
CA GLU A 107 -26.60 3.64 -3.36
C GLU A 107 -26.96 2.61 -4.44
N SER A 108 -27.37 3.08 -5.62
CA SER A 108 -27.77 2.21 -6.74
C SER A 108 -26.60 1.44 -7.35
N LEU A 109 -25.39 1.97 -7.25
CA LEU A 109 -24.16 1.29 -7.64
C LEU A 109 -23.68 0.29 -6.58
N GLY A 110 -24.37 0.18 -5.43
CA GLY A 110 -24.01 -0.72 -4.35
C GLY A 110 -22.70 -0.34 -3.66
N ILE A 111 -22.34 0.95 -3.66
CA ILE A 111 -21.12 1.41 -3.00
C ILE A 111 -21.33 1.34 -1.49
N ASP A 112 -20.77 0.31 -0.87
CA ASP A 112 -20.72 0.16 0.58
C ASP A 112 -19.78 1.23 1.17
N ARG A 113 -20.35 2.18 1.91
CA ARG A 113 -19.60 3.28 2.54
C ARG A 113 -18.64 2.78 3.61
N ASP A 114 -19.02 1.73 4.33
CA ASP A 114 -18.21 1.19 5.40
C ASP A 114 -17.03 0.42 4.81
N GLN A 115 -17.26 -0.32 3.73
CA GLN A 115 -16.20 -0.96 2.95
C GLN A 115 -15.26 0.07 2.32
N LEU A 116 -15.78 1.11 1.64
CA LEU A 116 -14.93 2.15 1.05
C LEU A 116 -14.12 2.90 2.12
N ALA A 117 -14.73 3.22 3.26
CA ALA A 117 -14.03 3.85 4.37
C ALA A 117 -12.95 2.93 4.94
N LEU A 118 -13.18 1.61 4.94
CA LEU A 118 -12.20 0.61 5.33
C LEU A 118 -11.04 0.53 4.34
N ASP A 119 -11.32 0.43 3.05
CA ASP A 119 -10.32 0.39 1.97
C ASP A 119 -9.41 1.62 2.02
N VAL A 120 -9.99 2.82 2.21
CA VAL A 120 -9.23 4.07 2.37
C VAL A 120 -8.34 4.06 3.61
N ARG A 121 -8.80 3.47 4.74
CA ARG A 121 -7.94 3.34 5.93
C ARG A 121 -6.76 2.42 5.65
N TRP A 122 -6.98 1.30 4.97
CA TRP A 122 -5.92 0.36 4.63
C TRP A 122 -4.94 0.90 3.59
N ALA A 123 -5.41 1.58 2.56
CA ALA A 123 -4.55 2.28 1.59
C ALA A 123 -3.62 3.28 2.29
N ARG A 124 -4.13 4.04 3.27
CA ARG A 124 -3.28 4.95 4.08
C ARG A 124 -2.22 4.21 4.91
N ILE A 125 -2.50 2.98 5.35
CA ILE A 125 -1.52 2.17 6.08
C ILE A 125 -0.40 1.73 5.15
N VAL A 126 -0.76 1.26 3.95
CA VAL A 126 0.19 0.87 2.88
C VAL A 126 1.08 2.06 2.52
N ASP A 127 0.49 3.23 2.21
CA ASP A 127 1.23 4.46 1.90
C ASP A 127 2.23 4.87 3.00
N GLN A 128 1.83 4.72 4.27
CA GLN A 128 2.67 5.08 5.41
C GLN A 128 3.78 4.06 5.67
N PHE A 129 3.54 2.78 5.36
CA PHE A 129 4.57 1.75 5.42
C PHE A 129 5.64 2.03 4.36
N ASP A 130 5.23 2.26 3.11
CA ASP A 130 6.14 2.50 1.98
C ASP A 130 6.99 3.77 2.17
N LYS A 131 6.47 4.77 2.87
CA LYS A 131 7.25 5.97 3.24
C LYS A 131 8.35 5.71 4.27
N GLN A 132 8.27 4.62 5.01
CA GLN A 132 9.24 4.27 6.05
C GLN A 132 10.29 3.25 5.61
N ILE A 133 10.05 2.53 4.50
CA ILE A 133 10.97 1.53 3.99
C ILE A 133 11.05 1.60 2.47
N ASP A 134 12.27 1.75 1.95
CA ASP A 134 12.50 1.66 0.50
C ASP A 134 12.66 0.20 0.09
N LEU A 135 11.54 -0.40 -0.32
CA LEU A 135 11.51 -1.78 -0.79
C LEU A 135 12.30 -2.01 -2.09
N ALA A 136 12.53 -0.98 -2.92
CA ALA A 136 13.26 -1.13 -4.18
C ALA A 136 14.74 -1.45 -3.95
N VAL A 137 15.28 -1.03 -2.81
CA VAL A 137 16.68 -1.24 -2.45
C VAL A 137 16.87 -2.30 -1.35
N TRP A 138 15.79 -2.97 -0.93
CA TRP A 138 15.80 -3.99 0.12
C TRP A 138 16.96 -5.00 -0.01
N HIS A 139 17.15 -5.56 -1.22
CA HIS A 139 18.21 -6.52 -1.51
C HIS A 139 19.63 -6.01 -1.18
N ARG A 140 19.87 -4.70 -1.33
CA ARG A 140 21.16 -4.08 -0.96
C ARG A 140 21.20 -3.70 0.49
N THR A 141 20.09 -3.20 1.02
CA THR A 141 20.03 -2.65 2.38
C THR A 141 20.18 -3.74 3.44
N ILE A 142 19.45 -4.84 3.32
CA ILE A 142 19.53 -5.94 4.29
C ILE A 142 20.46 -7.06 3.82
N GLY A 143 20.67 -7.19 2.50
CA GLY A 143 21.44 -8.29 1.91
C GLY A 143 22.92 -8.28 2.30
N VAL A 144 23.46 -7.16 2.78
CA VAL A 144 24.80 -7.11 3.40
C VAL A 144 24.98 -8.16 4.49
N LEU A 145 23.91 -8.52 5.21
CA LEU A 145 23.95 -9.56 6.24
C LEU A 145 24.11 -10.97 5.66
N ILE A 146 23.94 -11.16 4.35
CA ILE A 146 24.09 -12.42 3.63
C ILE A 146 25.47 -12.48 2.97
N TYR A 147 25.75 -11.58 2.02
CA TYR A 147 26.92 -11.71 1.14
C TYR A 147 28.19 -11.02 1.67
N ASP A 148 28.10 -10.06 2.60
CA ASP A 148 29.31 -9.40 3.08
C ASP A 148 30.06 -10.26 4.12
N VAL A 149 31.38 -10.35 3.91
CA VAL A 149 32.31 -11.02 4.83
C VAL A 149 32.36 -10.32 6.19
N ASP A 150 32.22 -8.99 6.18
CA ASP A 150 32.28 -8.11 7.35
C ASP A 150 31.03 -7.20 7.31
N PRO A 151 29.84 -7.72 7.67
CA PRO A 151 28.58 -7.01 7.45
C PRO A 151 28.47 -5.80 8.38
N ILE A 152 28.12 -4.65 7.78
CA ILE A 152 27.92 -3.39 8.50
C ILE A 152 26.48 -2.92 8.33
N LEU A 153 25.83 -2.61 9.45
CA LEU A 153 24.54 -1.93 9.46
C LEU A 153 24.75 -0.47 9.90
N THR A 154 24.34 0.47 9.05
CA THR A 154 24.44 1.90 9.37
C THR A 154 23.53 2.28 10.53
N GLU A 155 23.90 3.30 11.30
CA GLU A 155 23.07 3.79 12.40
C GLU A 155 21.69 4.25 11.93
N SER A 156 21.61 4.83 10.72
CA SER A 156 20.35 5.24 10.12
C SER A 156 19.46 4.03 9.84
N LEU A 157 19.99 2.99 9.20
CA LEU A 157 19.24 1.78 8.91
C LEU A 157 18.70 1.12 10.18
N ILE A 158 19.54 0.96 11.20
CA ILE A 158 19.13 0.37 12.49
C ILE A 158 18.00 1.21 13.12
N ARG A 159 18.16 2.54 13.14
CA ARG A 159 17.15 3.46 13.69
C ARG A 159 15.84 3.36 12.91
N ASP A 160 15.90 3.36 11.60
CA ASP A 160 14.73 3.40 10.73
C ASP A 160 13.95 2.08 10.82
N LEU A 161 14.64 0.93 10.83
CA LEU A 161 14.03 -0.38 11.08
C LEU A 161 13.40 -0.47 12.47
N ARG A 162 14.06 0.06 13.52
CA ARG A 162 13.46 0.11 14.88
C ARG A 162 12.24 1.00 14.95
N ASN A 163 12.26 2.14 14.28
CA ASN A 163 11.11 3.04 14.21
C ASN A 163 9.94 2.39 13.47
N LEU A 164 10.22 1.70 12.36
CA LEU A 164 9.23 0.92 11.62
C LEU A 164 8.63 -0.19 12.49
N CYS A 165 9.44 -0.94 13.22
CA CYS A 165 8.95 -1.99 14.12
C CYS A 165 8.03 -1.41 15.21
N ARG A 166 8.42 -0.31 15.85
CA ARG A 166 7.56 0.39 16.84
C ARG A 166 6.26 0.89 16.22
N TRP A 167 6.35 1.44 15.02
CA TRP A 167 5.20 1.96 14.28
C TRP A 167 4.19 0.85 13.94
N VAL A 168 4.64 -0.36 13.62
CA VAL A 168 3.78 -1.54 13.43
C VAL A 168 3.14 -1.95 14.76
N GLU A 169 3.92 -2.00 15.84
CA GLU A 169 3.49 -2.49 17.15
C GLU A 169 2.39 -1.64 17.79
N VAL A 170 2.49 -0.30 17.72
CA VAL A 170 1.54 0.62 18.36
C VAL A 170 0.33 0.97 17.48
N ARG A 171 0.22 0.35 16.30
CA ARG A 171 -0.78 0.71 15.29
C ARG A 171 -2.19 0.25 15.69
N PRO A 172 -3.19 1.15 15.67
CA PRO A 172 -4.59 0.73 15.70
C PRO A 172 -4.97 0.17 14.33
N TRP A 173 -4.95 -1.16 14.21
CA TRP A 173 -5.31 -1.85 12.97
C TRP A 173 -6.83 -1.75 12.74
N PRO A 174 -7.29 -1.34 11.54
CA PRO A 174 -8.69 -1.46 11.16
C PRO A 174 -9.10 -2.94 11.10
N ASP A 175 -10.39 -3.22 11.26
CA ASP A 175 -10.93 -4.57 11.07
C ASP A 175 -10.83 -5.00 9.60
N GLY A 176 -10.61 -6.29 9.32
CA GLY A 176 -10.52 -6.81 7.95
C GLY A 176 -9.10 -6.74 7.37
N HIS A 177 -8.88 -7.38 6.21
CA HIS A 177 -7.56 -7.53 5.57
C HIS A 177 -6.45 -8.01 6.52
N GLU A 178 -6.77 -8.97 7.40
CA GLU A 178 -5.88 -9.46 8.46
C GLU A 178 -4.53 -9.98 7.96
N MET A 179 -4.42 -10.41 6.70
CA MET A 179 -3.13 -10.87 6.16
C MET A 179 -2.15 -9.71 5.92
N VAL A 180 -2.64 -8.50 5.58
CA VAL A 180 -1.80 -7.29 5.51
C VAL A 180 -1.22 -6.98 6.89
N ARG A 181 -2.06 -7.06 7.93
CA ARG A 181 -1.60 -6.91 9.32
C ARG A 181 -0.61 -8.00 9.71
N THR A 182 -0.96 -9.25 9.46
CA THR A 182 -0.18 -10.42 9.91
C THR A 182 1.21 -10.43 9.28
N SER A 183 1.31 -10.10 8.00
CA SER A 183 2.59 -9.95 7.30
C SER A 183 3.45 -8.83 7.87
N LEU A 184 2.89 -7.63 8.10
CA LEU A 184 3.64 -6.50 8.70
C LEU A 184 4.08 -6.77 10.15
N VAL A 185 3.22 -7.38 10.97
CA VAL A 185 3.54 -7.76 12.35
C VAL A 185 4.60 -8.86 12.39
N GLY A 186 4.49 -9.86 11.52
CA GLY A 186 5.51 -10.90 11.35
C GLY A 186 6.86 -10.30 10.97
N PHE A 187 6.88 -9.44 9.95
CA PHE A 187 8.07 -8.71 9.53
C PHE A 187 8.73 -7.94 10.69
N ALA A 188 7.96 -7.13 11.42
CA ALA A 188 8.47 -6.36 12.55
C ALA A 188 9.07 -7.24 13.66
N ARG A 189 8.45 -8.40 13.94
CA ARG A 189 8.98 -9.37 14.91
C ARG A 189 10.31 -9.96 14.46
N VAL A 190 10.40 -10.39 13.20
CA VAL A 190 11.63 -10.96 12.63
C VAL A 190 12.75 -9.92 12.63
N ILE A 191 12.48 -8.68 12.20
CA ILE A 191 13.48 -7.61 12.18
C ILE A 191 13.95 -7.24 13.57
N ASN A 192 13.04 -7.12 14.55
CA ASN A 192 13.45 -6.91 15.93
C ASN A 192 14.36 -8.04 16.44
N GLN A 193 14.04 -9.29 16.13
CA GLN A 193 14.87 -10.44 16.52
C GLN A 193 16.26 -10.41 15.84
N LEU A 194 16.30 -10.13 14.54
CA LEU A 194 17.52 -9.99 13.76
C LEU A 194 18.43 -8.90 14.34
N LEU A 195 17.89 -7.72 14.59
CA LEU A 195 18.63 -6.60 15.15
C LEU A 195 19.14 -6.91 16.57
N ASN A 196 18.35 -7.59 17.40
CA ASN A 196 18.79 -7.98 18.74
C ASN A 196 19.96 -8.98 18.69
N ILE A 197 19.91 -9.97 17.79
CA ILE A 197 21.00 -10.95 17.62
C ILE A 197 22.25 -10.25 17.10
N PHE A 198 22.11 -9.47 16.02
CA PHE A 198 23.23 -8.73 15.43
C PHE A 198 23.91 -7.86 16.49
N MET A 199 23.13 -7.09 17.26
CA MET A 199 23.66 -6.16 18.24
C MET A 199 24.22 -6.79 19.51
N THR A 200 24.01 -8.09 19.75
CA THR A 200 24.53 -8.76 20.96
C THR A 200 26.06 -8.76 20.97
N GLU A 201 26.68 -8.92 19.81
CA GLU A 201 28.14 -9.00 19.64
C GLU A 201 28.69 -7.87 18.76
N ALA A 202 27.83 -6.92 18.34
CA ALA A 202 28.24 -5.86 17.42
C ALA A 202 29.20 -4.85 18.05
N GLU A 203 30.14 -4.38 17.24
CA GLU A 203 31.10 -3.33 17.58
C GLU A 203 30.92 -2.12 16.66
N ASN A 204 31.52 -0.98 17.03
CA ASN A 204 31.54 0.18 16.12
C ASN A 204 32.35 -0.17 14.87
N ALA A 205 31.80 0.10 13.70
CA ALA A 205 32.51 -0.10 12.44
C ALA A 205 33.78 0.78 12.41
N PRO A 206 34.91 0.30 11.83
CA PRO A 206 36.14 1.08 11.73
C PRO A 206 35.99 2.41 10.97
N SER A 207 35.01 2.48 10.05
CA SER A 207 34.64 3.70 9.33
C SER A 207 34.04 4.78 10.25
N GLY A 208 33.58 4.40 11.44
CA GLY A 208 32.76 5.24 12.31
C GLY A 208 31.29 5.33 11.87
N GLU A 209 30.90 4.65 10.80
CA GLU A 209 29.56 4.72 10.22
C GLU A 209 28.80 3.41 10.46
N GLY A 210 28.21 3.27 11.65
CA GLY A 210 27.38 2.13 12.02
C GLY A 210 28.08 1.04 12.82
N LEU A 211 27.45 -0.13 12.84
CA LEU A 211 27.87 -1.28 13.62
C LEU A 211 28.28 -2.43 12.71
N ILE A 212 29.37 -3.10 13.07
CA ILE A 212 29.88 -4.29 12.41
C ILE A 212 29.61 -5.52 13.29
N TYR A 213 29.35 -6.68 12.69
CA TYR A 213 29.40 -7.95 13.40
C TYR A 213 30.83 -8.52 13.35
N PRO A 214 31.63 -8.42 14.42
CA PRO A 214 33.06 -8.66 14.35
C PRO A 214 33.38 -10.16 14.24
N ARG A 215 34.50 -10.48 13.61
CA ARG A 215 35.05 -11.85 13.54
C ARG A 215 35.82 -12.19 14.80
N TRP A 216 35.14 -12.24 15.93
CA TRP A 216 35.71 -12.50 17.26
C TRP A 216 36.42 -13.86 17.37
N TYR A 217 36.18 -14.80 16.44
CA TYR A 217 36.97 -16.05 16.33
C TYR A 217 38.43 -15.82 15.91
N LYS A 218 38.79 -14.65 15.37
CA LYS A 218 40.18 -14.27 15.05
C LYS A 218 40.92 -13.82 16.31
N ILE A 219 41.22 -14.79 17.17
CA ILE A 219 41.94 -14.57 18.44
C ILE A 219 43.40 -14.13 18.21
N SER A 220 43.89 -13.21 19.04
CA SER A 220 45.27 -12.69 18.94
C SER A 220 46.33 -13.72 19.35
N ASN A 221 46.00 -14.61 20.28
CA ASN A 221 46.87 -15.70 20.74
C ASN A 221 46.39 -17.00 20.11
N TRP A 222 47.22 -17.65 19.29
CA TRP A 222 46.83 -18.86 18.59
C TRP A 222 46.53 -20.02 19.57
N ASN A 223 45.28 -20.49 19.54
CA ASN A 223 44.81 -21.69 20.20
C ASN A 223 43.82 -22.37 19.23
N PRO A 224 44.16 -23.55 18.66
CA PRO A 224 43.35 -24.19 17.63
C PRO A 224 41.97 -24.62 18.14
N ASP A 225 41.89 -25.18 19.35
CA ASP A 225 40.62 -25.66 19.91
C ASP A 225 39.66 -24.50 20.13
N LEU A 226 40.14 -23.41 20.75
CA LEU A 226 39.36 -22.21 20.97
C LEU A 226 38.99 -21.52 19.64
N TYR A 227 39.90 -21.48 18.66
CA TYR A 227 39.60 -20.92 17.34
C TYR A 227 38.46 -21.66 16.65
N HIS A 228 38.50 -23.01 16.66
CA HIS A 228 37.46 -23.82 16.02
C HIS A 228 36.11 -23.70 16.74
N GLU A 229 36.10 -23.72 18.07
CA GLU A 229 34.89 -23.48 18.87
C GLU A 229 34.25 -22.11 18.53
N LEU A 230 35.06 -21.06 18.51
CA LEU A 230 34.58 -19.71 18.21
C LEU A 230 34.12 -19.57 16.76
N LEU A 231 34.84 -20.17 15.80
CA LEU A 231 34.47 -20.15 14.40
C LEU A 231 33.12 -20.86 14.17
N ASP A 232 32.87 -21.98 14.84
CA ASP A 232 31.61 -22.71 14.71
C ASP A 232 30.45 -21.91 15.28
N ARG A 233 30.62 -21.27 16.44
CA ARG A 233 29.60 -20.37 17.00
C ARG A 233 29.36 -19.17 16.08
N TYR A 234 30.41 -18.57 15.51
CA TYR A 234 30.28 -17.45 14.56
C TYR A 234 29.47 -17.87 13.32
N LYS A 235 29.75 -19.05 12.75
CA LYS A 235 28.98 -19.58 11.61
C LYS A 235 27.52 -19.78 11.96
N LYS A 236 27.20 -20.32 13.15
CA LYS A 236 25.81 -20.49 13.61
C LYS A 236 25.08 -19.16 13.70
N ASP A 237 25.72 -18.13 14.27
CA ASP A 237 25.15 -16.79 14.39
C ASP A 237 24.93 -16.16 13.00
N ARG A 238 25.90 -16.28 12.07
CA ARG A 238 25.77 -15.80 10.68
C ARG A 238 24.64 -16.51 9.93
N ASN A 239 24.58 -17.84 10.00
CA ASN A 239 23.50 -18.61 9.37
C ASN A 239 22.13 -18.22 9.95
N LEU A 240 22.02 -17.99 11.26
CA LEU A 240 20.77 -17.52 11.88
C LEU A 240 20.37 -16.13 11.39
N MET A 241 21.31 -15.19 11.31
CA MET A 241 21.03 -13.87 10.77
C MET A 241 20.57 -13.95 9.31
N GLU A 242 21.22 -14.76 8.48
CA GLU A 242 20.82 -14.99 7.08
C GLU A 242 19.41 -15.56 6.95
N ASP A 243 19.06 -16.60 7.72
CA ASP A 243 17.70 -17.17 7.69
C ASP A 243 16.64 -16.19 8.20
N LEU A 244 16.96 -15.33 9.17
CA LEU A 244 16.07 -14.25 9.60
C LEU A 244 15.90 -13.17 8.52
N VAL A 245 16.92 -12.88 7.72
CA VAL A 245 16.79 -12.01 6.54
C VAL A 245 15.88 -12.64 5.50
N TYR A 246 16.02 -13.94 5.24
CA TYR A 246 15.08 -14.66 4.38
C TYR A 246 13.66 -14.60 4.92
N GLU A 247 13.45 -14.84 6.22
CA GLU A 247 12.14 -14.81 6.83
C GLU A 247 11.50 -13.42 6.81
N ALA A 248 12.28 -12.36 7.05
CA ALA A 248 11.81 -10.99 6.92
C ALA A 248 11.35 -10.70 5.49
N THR A 249 12.11 -11.18 4.50
CA THR A 249 11.77 -11.02 3.09
C THR A 249 10.52 -11.81 2.70
N ARG A 250 10.31 -13.01 3.27
CA ARG A 250 9.04 -13.76 3.10
C ARG A 250 7.85 -12.97 3.59
N HIS A 251 7.96 -12.32 4.76
CA HIS A 251 6.88 -11.49 5.28
C HIS A 251 6.62 -10.27 4.41
N LEU A 252 7.64 -9.64 3.86
CA LEU A 252 7.44 -8.53 2.91
C LEU A 252 6.78 -9.01 1.61
N ASN A 253 7.14 -10.19 1.09
CA ASN A 253 6.49 -10.75 -0.09
C ASN A 253 5.04 -11.18 0.19
N LEU A 254 4.75 -11.74 1.37
CA LEU A 254 3.38 -11.99 1.82
C LEU A 254 2.57 -10.70 1.97
N TYR A 255 3.22 -9.62 2.45
CA TYR A 255 2.61 -8.29 2.50
C TYR A 255 2.25 -7.80 1.11
N ILE A 256 3.15 -7.94 0.13
CA ILE A 256 2.88 -7.59 -1.27
C ILE A 256 1.65 -8.35 -1.79
N ASP A 257 1.61 -9.68 -1.62
CA ASP A 257 0.44 -10.49 -2.05
C ASP A 257 -0.85 -10.06 -1.35
N SER A 258 -0.75 -9.76 -0.06
CA SER A 258 -1.89 -9.34 0.74
C SER A 258 -2.44 -8.00 0.29
N VAL A 259 -1.57 -7.02 0.01
CA VAL A 259 -1.96 -5.71 -0.51
C VAL A 259 -2.59 -5.84 -1.89
N ARG A 260 -1.99 -6.66 -2.77
CA ARG A 260 -2.54 -6.94 -4.11
C ARG A 260 -3.92 -7.57 -4.06
N SER A 261 -4.16 -8.47 -3.11
CA SER A 261 -5.45 -9.13 -2.96
C SER A 261 -6.52 -8.25 -2.30
N ALA A 262 -6.12 -7.29 -1.46
CA ALA A 262 -7.03 -6.65 -0.52
C ALA A 262 -7.23 -5.15 -0.75
N VAL A 263 -6.24 -4.44 -1.29
CA VAL A 263 -6.20 -2.98 -1.29
C VAL A 263 -5.94 -2.42 -2.69
N ASP A 264 -4.88 -2.88 -3.35
CA ASP A 264 -4.44 -2.35 -4.64
C ASP A 264 -3.89 -3.49 -5.52
N PRO A 265 -4.69 -4.01 -6.48
CA PRO A 265 -4.27 -5.08 -7.39
C PRO A 265 -3.00 -4.79 -8.21
N ASP A 266 -2.68 -3.51 -8.41
CA ASP A 266 -1.54 -3.07 -9.21
C ASP A 266 -0.29 -2.83 -8.34
N TYR A 267 -0.40 -3.04 -7.02
CA TYR A 267 0.69 -2.83 -6.09
C TYR A 267 1.93 -3.63 -6.50
N ARG A 268 3.01 -2.89 -6.80
CA ARG A 268 4.30 -3.38 -7.30
C ARG A 268 4.25 -4.21 -8.58
N GLU A 269 3.29 -3.96 -9.48
CA GLU A 269 3.19 -4.69 -10.76
C GLU A 269 4.48 -4.60 -11.59
N GLU A 270 5.13 -3.43 -11.66
CA GLU A 270 6.36 -3.26 -12.42
C GLU A 270 7.61 -3.77 -11.68
N GLN A 271 7.67 -3.58 -10.36
CA GLN A 271 8.87 -3.88 -9.57
C GLN A 271 8.94 -5.35 -9.13
N GLY A 272 7.79 -6.04 -9.06
CA GLY A 272 7.68 -7.43 -8.64
C GLY A 272 8.01 -7.68 -7.15
N TYR A 273 8.20 -8.96 -6.84
CA TYR A 273 8.61 -9.42 -5.51
C TYR A 273 10.00 -8.94 -5.13
N LEU A 274 10.23 -8.90 -3.82
CA LEU A 274 11.55 -8.67 -3.26
C LEU A 274 12.40 -9.93 -3.42
N TYR A 275 13.63 -9.72 -3.85
CA TYR A 275 14.64 -10.75 -3.99
C TYR A 275 15.86 -10.43 -3.13
N LEU A 276 16.72 -11.42 -2.95
CA LEU A 276 18.04 -11.31 -2.34
C LEU A 276 19.07 -11.94 -3.28
N LEU A 277 20.32 -11.54 -3.13
CA LEU A 277 21.44 -12.14 -3.83
C LEU A 277 22.12 -13.15 -2.90
N GLN A 278 22.44 -14.32 -3.44
CA GLN A 278 23.23 -15.36 -2.78
C GLN A 278 24.45 -15.67 -3.66
N ASP A 279 25.60 -15.94 -3.05
CA ASP A 279 26.78 -16.37 -3.78
C ASP A 279 26.45 -17.64 -4.59
N GLY A 280 26.38 -17.50 -5.92
CA GLY A 280 26.15 -18.61 -6.82
C GLY A 280 27.49 -19.25 -7.22
N SER A 281 27.54 -20.58 -7.23
CA SER A 281 28.70 -21.32 -7.76
C SER A 281 28.87 -21.08 -9.27
N GLU A 282 30.13 -21.00 -9.72
CA GLU A 282 30.63 -20.94 -11.11
C GLU A 282 30.07 -19.88 -12.08
N TYR A 283 28.92 -19.24 -11.83
CA TYR A 283 28.24 -18.34 -12.80
C TYR A 283 27.80 -16.96 -12.25
N GLY A 284 28.17 -16.60 -11.01
CA GLY A 284 27.84 -15.31 -10.39
C GLY A 284 26.65 -15.38 -9.42
N ASP A 285 26.25 -14.24 -8.87
CA ASP A 285 25.19 -14.13 -7.85
C ASP A 285 23.88 -14.77 -8.31
N ALA A 286 23.34 -15.69 -7.50
CA ALA A 286 22.03 -16.27 -7.71
C ALA A 286 20.95 -15.37 -7.08
N THR A 287 19.93 -15.03 -7.88
CA THR A 287 18.74 -14.34 -7.38
C THR A 287 17.82 -15.32 -6.68
N VAL A 288 17.45 -15.02 -5.44
CA VAL A 288 16.49 -15.82 -4.68
C VAL A 288 15.30 -14.95 -4.27
N VAL A 289 14.09 -15.50 -4.40
CA VAL A 289 12.84 -14.85 -3.99
C VAL A 289 12.24 -15.64 -2.82
N PRO A 290 12.49 -15.25 -1.56
CA PRO A 290 11.91 -15.93 -0.41
C PRO A 290 10.39 -15.74 -0.37
N LEU A 291 9.66 -16.85 -0.41
CA LEU A 291 8.20 -16.89 -0.28
C LEU A 291 7.80 -17.86 0.84
N PHE A 292 6.63 -17.64 1.44
CA PHE A 292 5.97 -18.70 2.20
C PHE A 292 5.32 -19.68 1.22
N SER A 293 5.53 -20.97 1.46
CA SER A 293 4.70 -22.00 0.85
C SER A 293 3.32 -22.04 1.50
N GLN A 294 2.36 -22.70 0.86
CA GLN A 294 1.04 -22.88 1.47
C GLN A 294 1.13 -23.60 2.83
N ALA A 295 2.00 -24.63 2.93
CA ALA A 295 2.23 -25.36 4.17
C ALA A 295 2.77 -24.46 5.30
N ASP A 296 3.55 -23.44 4.96
CA ASP A 296 4.06 -22.47 5.92
C ASP A 296 2.95 -21.57 6.51
N LEU A 297 1.90 -21.29 5.72
CA LEU A 297 0.77 -20.45 6.12
C LEU A 297 -0.31 -21.26 6.85
N ASP A 298 -0.49 -22.53 6.50
CA ASP A 298 -1.48 -23.43 7.11
C ASP A 298 -1.15 -23.74 8.59
N ASP A 299 0.13 -23.63 8.98
CA ASP A 299 0.60 -23.81 10.37
C ASP A 299 0.31 -22.58 11.27
N GLY A 300 -0.42 -21.58 10.77
CA GLY A 300 -0.84 -20.39 11.51
C GLY A 300 0.06 -19.18 11.29
N ALA A 301 0.27 -18.34 12.33
CA ALA A 301 1.13 -17.17 12.23
C ALA A 301 2.57 -17.60 11.89
N PRO A 302 3.12 -17.29 10.68
CA PRO A 302 4.32 -17.95 10.17
C PRO A 302 5.55 -17.72 11.05
N TYR A 303 5.60 -16.59 11.76
CA TYR A 303 6.61 -16.28 12.77
C TYR A 303 5.95 -15.82 14.08
N THR A 304 6.28 -16.50 15.18
CA THR A 304 5.73 -16.20 16.52
C THR A 304 6.83 -15.94 17.54
N THR A 305 7.80 -16.86 17.66
CA THR A 305 8.95 -16.76 18.56
C THR A 305 10.21 -17.23 17.85
N LEU A 306 11.38 -16.84 18.39
CA LEU A 306 12.67 -17.35 17.90
C LEU A 306 12.75 -18.88 18.06
N ASP A 307 12.31 -19.44 19.19
CA ASP A 307 12.36 -20.88 19.45
C ASP A 307 11.59 -21.68 18.39
N ARG A 308 10.35 -21.26 18.08
CA ARG A 308 9.58 -21.88 17.00
C ARG A 308 10.28 -21.73 15.66
N PHE A 309 10.83 -20.55 15.37
CA PHE A 309 11.56 -20.32 14.13
C PHE A 309 12.77 -21.26 13.99
N LEU A 310 13.52 -21.51 15.07
CA LEU A 310 14.65 -22.44 15.06
C LEU A 310 14.22 -23.88 14.72
N GLU A 311 13.01 -24.29 15.09
CA GLU A 311 12.47 -25.61 14.75
C GLU A 311 12.11 -25.74 13.25
N VAL A 312 11.57 -24.66 12.67
CA VAL A 312 10.99 -24.68 11.30
C VAL A 312 11.90 -24.10 10.22
N ARG A 313 12.92 -23.32 10.55
CA ARG A 313 13.78 -22.64 9.55
C ARG A 313 14.42 -23.58 8.52
N LYS A 314 14.69 -24.84 8.90
CA LYS A 314 15.20 -25.89 8.01
C LYS A 314 14.21 -26.34 6.93
N THR A 315 12.92 -26.12 7.13
CA THR A 315 11.87 -26.47 6.16
C THR A 315 11.54 -25.30 5.24
N ARG A 316 12.03 -24.09 5.55
CA ARG A 316 11.84 -22.90 4.71
C ARG A 316 12.72 -22.97 3.46
N ASN A 317 12.31 -22.30 2.39
CA ASN A 317 13.12 -22.15 1.18
C ASN A 317 13.24 -20.67 0.79
N PRO A 318 14.44 -20.09 0.60
CA PRO A 318 15.77 -20.65 0.91
C PRO A 318 16.02 -20.82 2.42
N ASN A 319 17.00 -21.64 2.77
CA ASN A 319 17.57 -21.71 4.11
C ASN A 319 19.07 -22.04 4.02
N THR A 320 19.80 -21.73 5.08
CA THR A 320 21.25 -22.00 5.19
C THR A 320 21.61 -23.42 5.64
N GLY A 321 20.62 -24.28 5.89
CA GLY A 321 20.83 -25.62 6.46
C GLY A 321 21.20 -25.59 7.94
N SER A 322 20.87 -26.65 8.67
CA SER A 322 20.95 -26.74 10.12
C SER A 322 22.36 -26.50 10.69
N GLY A 323 22.59 -25.33 11.27
CA GLY A 323 23.61 -25.11 12.30
C GLY A 323 22.94 -25.03 13.67
N LEU A 324 22.72 -26.19 14.32
CA LEU A 324 22.54 -26.27 15.77
C LEU A 324 23.90 -26.31 16.45
#